data_AF-A0AAD1JFC8-F1
#
_entry.id   AF-A0AAD1JFC8-F1
#
_cell.length_a   1.000
_cell.length_b   1.000
_cell.length_c   1.000
_cell.angle_alpha   90.00
_cell.angle_beta   90.00
_cell.angle_gamma   90.00
#
_symmetry.space_group_name_H-M   'P 1'
#
loop_
_entity.id
_entity.type
_entity.pdbx_description
1 polymer ?
#
loop_
_entity_poly.entity_id
_entity_poly.type
_entity_poly.pdbx_seq_one_letter_code
_entity_poly.pdbx_strand_id
1 'polypeptide(L)'
;MRFWYRYIYPSLDLIAQHKFDKVMEFILGDLDNFVSLTFEELSNELLLERFPEALSSGSYWDHKVEIDILLELPHNEVIVGECKWKNSKICKKTLTALQKKSAIAGFTPKLYALFSKSSFSNELLKSQAKNLLLFDLEDFKEWSEKKAYKKREKKPYSFEF
;
A
#
# COMPACT_ATOMS: atom_id res chain seq x y z
N MET A 1 -4.86 4.76 -16.81
CA MET A 1 -6.14 4.40 -17.47
C MET A 1 -7.25 3.94 -16.51
N ARG A 2 -6.96 3.35 -15.32
CA ARG A 2 -7.98 2.88 -14.35
C ARG A 2 -9.05 3.92 -13.98
N PHE A 3 -8.66 5.18 -13.73
CA PHE A 3 -9.59 6.25 -13.38
C PHE A 3 -10.66 6.50 -14.46
N TRP A 4 -10.24 6.57 -15.73
CA TRP A 4 -11.15 6.85 -16.84
C TRP A 4 -12.20 5.75 -16.99
N TYR A 5 -11.79 4.49 -16.98
CA TYR A 5 -12.71 3.35 -17.11
C TYR A 5 -13.63 3.18 -15.89
N ARG A 6 -13.19 3.57 -14.69
CA ARG A 6 -14.00 3.46 -13.47
C ARG A 6 -15.03 4.58 -13.33
N TYR A 7 -14.66 5.81 -13.72
CA TYR A 7 -15.47 6.99 -13.42
C TYR A 7 -15.98 7.73 -14.64
N ILE A 8 -15.14 7.96 -15.65
CA ILE A 8 -15.49 8.81 -16.79
C ILE A 8 -16.32 8.04 -17.81
N TYR A 9 -15.87 6.85 -18.22
CA TYR A 9 -16.57 6.03 -19.20
C TYR A 9 -18.01 5.66 -18.78
N PRO A 10 -18.26 5.22 -17.53
CA PRO A 10 -19.63 4.93 -17.09
C PRO A 10 -20.50 6.18 -16.95
N SER A 11 -19.90 7.37 -16.92
CA SER A 11 -20.59 8.65 -16.70
C SER A 11 -20.76 9.49 -17.97
N LEU A 12 -20.42 8.97 -19.15
CA LEU A 12 -20.46 9.76 -20.40
C LEU A 12 -21.84 10.36 -20.69
N ASP A 13 -22.94 9.65 -20.41
CA ASP A 13 -24.30 10.16 -20.57
C ASP A 13 -24.62 11.31 -19.61
N LEU A 14 -24.15 11.21 -18.36
CA LEU A 14 -24.30 12.28 -17.37
C LEU A 14 -23.50 13.52 -17.78
N ILE A 15 -22.29 13.32 -18.30
CA ILE A 15 -21.42 14.39 -18.82
C ILE A 15 -22.09 15.07 -20.01
N ALA A 16 -22.64 14.32 -20.96
CA ALA A 16 -23.35 14.85 -22.12
C ALA A 16 -24.60 15.66 -21.73
N GLN A 17 -25.23 15.32 -20.61
CA GLN A 17 -26.38 16.04 -20.04
C GLN A 17 -25.97 17.19 -19.10
N HIS A 18 -24.68 17.54 -19.01
CA HIS A 18 -24.12 18.53 -18.09
C HIS A 18 -24.43 18.27 -16.60
N LYS A 19 -24.68 17.01 -16.22
CA LYS A 19 -24.97 16.58 -14.83
C LYS A 19 -23.69 16.31 -14.03
N PHE A 20 -22.77 17.28 -14.02
CA PHE A 20 -21.43 17.10 -13.43
C PHE A 20 -21.47 16.83 -11.92
N ASP A 21 -22.41 17.41 -11.19
CA ASP A 21 -22.53 17.20 -9.74
C ASP A 21 -22.74 15.72 -9.40
N LYS A 22 -23.54 15.00 -10.20
CA LYS A 22 -23.77 13.56 -10.02
C LYS A 22 -22.53 12.74 -10.31
N VAL A 23 -21.74 13.15 -11.30
CA VAL A 23 -20.45 12.50 -11.61
C VAL A 23 -19.46 12.73 -10.48
N MET A 24 -19.42 13.94 -9.92
CA MET A 24 -18.56 14.26 -8.78
C MET A 24 -18.97 13.51 -7.51
N GLU A 25 -20.26 13.41 -7.22
CA GLU A 25 -20.77 12.61 -6.11
C GLU A 25 -20.34 11.14 -6.24
N PHE A 26 -20.47 10.57 -7.44
CA PHE A 26 -20.01 9.21 -7.73
C PHE A 26 -18.50 9.04 -7.53
N ILE A 27 -17.68 9.96 -8.06
CA ILE A 27 -16.22 9.92 -7.91
C ILE A 27 -15.84 10.03 -6.45
N LEU A 28 -16.33 11.05 -5.74
CA LEU A 28 -15.94 11.34 -4.37
C LEU A 28 -16.41 10.25 -3.40
N GLY A 29 -17.55 9.62 -3.67
CA GLY A 29 -18.07 8.51 -2.87
C GLY A 29 -17.23 7.25 -2.91
N ASP A 30 -16.41 7.07 -3.95
CA ASP A 30 -15.60 5.85 -4.16
C ASP A 30 -14.09 6.12 -4.26
N LEU A 31 -13.66 7.39 -4.27
CA LEU A 31 -12.26 7.77 -4.47
C LEU A 31 -11.32 7.10 -3.46
N ASP A 32 -11.72 6.99 -2.20
CA ASP A 32 -10.88 6.35 -1.17
C ASP A 32 -10.62 4.86 -1.49
N ASN A 33 -11.58 4.13 -2.05
CA ASN A 33 -11.38 2.74 -2.48
C ASN A 33 -10.47 2.65 -3.72
N PHE A 34 -10.57 3.61 -4.62
CA PHE A 34 -9.70 3.65 -5.79
C PHE A 34 -8.25 3.95 -5.42
N VAL A 35 -8.04 4.88 -4.49
CA VAL A 35 -6.71 5.23 -4.00
C VAL A 35 -6.14 4.14 -3.10
N SER A 36 -6.97 3.43 -2.30
CA SER A 36 -6.48 2.36 -1.42
C SER A 36 -5.73 1.26 -2.18
N LEU A 37 -6.24 0.85 -3.35
CA LEU A 37 -5.57 -0.12 -4.21
C LEU A 37 -4.20 0.37 -4.69
N THR A 38 -4.10 1.66 -5.06
CA THR A 38 -2.82 2.26 -5.48
C THR A 38 -1.87 2.37 -4.28
N PHE A 39 -2.40 2.64 -3.09
CA PHE A 39 -1.63 2.69 -1.86
C PHE A 39 -1.05 1.31 -1.50
N GLU A 40 -1.82 0.23 -1.65
CA GLU A 40 -1.34 -1.15 -1.48
C GLU A 40 -0.20 -1.49 -2.47
N GLU A 41 -0.35 -1.14 -3.74
CA GLU A 41 0.70 -1.31 -4.77
C GLU A 41 1.99 -0.57 -4.37
N LEU A 42 1.88 0.69 -3.92
CA LEU A 42 3.04 1.48 -3.48
C LEU A 42 3.67 0.92 -2.21
N SER A 43 2.86 0.48 -1.24
CA SER A 43 3.34 -0.18 -0.02
C SER A 43 4.16 -1.41 -0.34
N ASN A 44 3.72 -2.19 -1.33
CA ASN A 44 4.43 -3.37 -1.80
C ASN A 44 5.80 -3.00 -2.41
N GLU A 45 5.84 -1.99 -3.28
CA GLU A 45 7.11 -1.51 -3.85
C GLU A 45 8.08 -0.94 -2.79
N LEU A 46 7.55 -0.20 -1.81
CA LEU A 46 8.35 0.35 -0.71
C LEU A 46 8.99 -0.79 0.09
N LEU A 47 8.23 -1.84 0.38
CA LEU A 47 8.71 -3.00 1.12
C LEU A 47 9.79 -3.76 0.32
N LEU A 48 9.59 -3.94 -0.99
CA LEU A 48 10.59 -4.56 -1.88
C LEU A 48 11.92 -3.79 -1.92
N GLU A 49 11.90 -2.45 -1.90
CA GLU A 49 13.14 -1.67 -1.81
C GLU A 49 13.87 -1.92 -0.48
N ARG A 50 13.12 -2.20 0.60
CA ARG A 50 13.69 -2.49 1.93
C ARG A 50 14.24 -3.91 2.04
N PHE A 51 13.70 -4.85 1.26
CA PHE A 51 14.06 -6.26 1.23
C PHE A 51 14.38 -6.69 -0.22
N PRO A 52 15.51 -6.23 -0.79
CA PRO A 52 15.88 -6.55 -2.17
C PRO A 52 16.15 -8.05 -2.42
N GLU A 53 16.32 -8.84 -1.36
CA GLU A 53 16.44 -10.29 -1.39
C GLU A 53 15.11 -11.04 -1.54
N ALA A 54 13.98 -10.34 -1.54
CA ALA A 54 12.66 -10.94 -1.67
C ALA A 54 12.54 -11.77 -2.95
N LEU A 55 11.94 -12.96 -2.81
CA LEU A 55 11.70 -13.89 -3.91
C LEU A 55 10.42 -13.53 -4.67
N SER A 56 9.39 -13.09 -3.95
CA SER A 56 8.10 -12.70 -4.50
C SER A 56 7.40 -11.71 -3.55
N SER A 57 6.43 -10.94 -4.08
CA SER A 57 5.58 -10.10 -3.25
C SER A 57 4.26 -9.76 -3.92
N GLY A 58 3.17 -9.80 -3.17
CA GLY A 58 1.82 -9.44 -3.63
C GLY A 58 0.77 -9.75 -2.57
N SER A 59 -0.51 -9.59 -2.90
CA SER A 59 -1.58 -9.93 -1.97
C SER A 59 -1.79 -11.44 -1.89
N TYR A 60 -2.12 -11.94 -0.69
CA TYR A 60 -2.54 -13.32 -0.47
C TYR A 60 -4.03 -13.33 -0.14
N TRP A 61 -4.76 -14.25 -0.76
CA TRP A 61 -6.15 -14.48 -0.41
C TRP A 61 -6.52 -15.95 -0.58
N ASP A 62 -7.38 -16.42 0.31
CA ASP A 62 -8.08 -17.70 0.19
C ASP A 62 -9.55 -17.52 0.58
N HIS A 63 -10.28 -18.61 0.73
CA HIS A 63 -11.70 -18.57 1.11
C HIS A 63 -11.96 -18.08 2.55
N LYS A 64 -10.93 -17.95 3.39
CA LYS A 64 -11.01 -17.56 4.80
C LYS A 64 -10.47 -16.15 5.05
N VAL A 65 -9.36 -15.79 4.41
CA VAL A 65 -8.64 -14.56 4.73
C VAL A 65 -8.05 -13.87 3.50
N GLU A 66 -7.91 -12.57 3.64
CA GLU A 66 -7.23 -11.68 2.71
C GLU A 66 -6.14 -10.91 3.47
N ILE A 67 -4.94 -10.90 2.91
CA ILE A 67 -3.74 -10.25 3.40
C ILE A 67 -3.22 -9.35 2.27
N ASP A 68 -3.16 -8.05 2.54
CA ASP A 68 -2.83 -7.03 1.54
C ASP A 68 -1.44 -7.27 0.93
N ILE A 69 -0.46 -7.66 1.75
CA ILE A 69 0.92 -7.97 1.32
C ILE A 69 1.43 -9.25 1.99
N LEU A 70 1.89 -10.19 1.17
CA LEU A 70 2.72 -11.33 1.53
C LEU A 70 4.02 -11.21 0.72
N LEU A 71 5.13 -11.02 1.42
CA LEU A 71 6.47 -10.95 0.83
C LEU A 71 7.27 -12.17 1.26
N GLU A 72 7.68 -12.98 0.29
CA GLU A 72 8.45 -14.19 0.51
C GLU A 72 9.95 -13.90 0.46
N LEU A 73 10.68 -14.42 1.44
CA LEU A 73 12.12 -14.27 1.59
C LEU A 73 12.83 -15.63 1.40
N PRO A 74 14.16 -15.62 1.19
CA PRO A 74 14.96 -16.83 1.27
C PRO A 74 14.78 -17.58 2.60
N HIS A 75 15.13 -18.86 2.61
CA HIS A 75 14.95 -19.74 3.79
C HIS A 75 13.48 -19.92 4.24
N ASN A 76 12.53 -19.71 3.33
CA ASN A 76 11.11 -19.93 3.57
C ASN A 76 10.53 -19.03 4.68
N GLU A 77 11.14 -17.86 4.86
CA GLU A 77 10.65 -16.80 5.74
C GLU A 77 9.63 -15.92 4.98
N VAL A 78 8.69 -15.31 5.71
CA VAL A 78 7.71 -14.39 5.12
C VAL A 78 7.55 -13.11 5.95
N ILE A 79 7.22 -12.02 5.27
CA ILE A 79 6.72 -10.78 5.88
C ILE A 79 5.27 -10.62 5.46
N VAL A 80 4.40 -10.29 6.43
CA VAL A 80 2.98 -10.07 6.18
C VAL A 80 2.63 -8.62 6.48
N GLY A 81 1.97 -7.96 5.52
CA GLY A 81 1.63 -6.55 5.57
C GLY A 81 0.13 -6.27 5.51
N GLU A 82 -0.28 -5.15 6.12
CA GLU A 82 -1.62 -4.57 6.01
C GLU A 82 -1.52 -3.06 5.74
N CYS A 83 -2.31 -2.59 4.78
CA CYS A 83 -2.36 -1.22 4.33
C CYS A 83 -3.69 -0.56 4.72
N LYS A 84 -3.63 0.70 5.18
CA LYS A 84 -4.83 1.49 5.50
C LYS A 84 -4.75 2.90 4.93
N TRP A 85 -5.52 3.11 3.87
CA TRP A 85 -5.85 4.44 3.35
C TRP A 85 -7.07 5.02 4.08
N LYS A 86 -6.89 5.46 5.33
CA LYS A 86 -7.97 6.08 6.13
C LYS A 86 -7.43 7.26 6.92
N ASN A 87 -8.30 8.23 7.23
CA ASN A 87 -7.97 9.42 8.03
C ASN A 87 -7.78 9.12 9.53
N SER A 88 -7.91 7.86 9.94
CA SER A 88 -7.76 7.43 11.33
C SER A 88 -6.41 6.74 11.52
N LYS A 89 -5.83 6.93 12.71
CA LYS A 89 -4.58 6.26 13.09
C LYS A 89 -4.77 4.75 13.15
N ILE A 90 -3.78 4.01 12.66
CA ILE A 90 -3.72 2.56 12.88
C ILE A 90 -3.42 2.30 14.36
N CYS A 91 -4.14 1.37 14.98
CA CYS A 91 -3.95 0.97 16.37
C CYS A 91 -3.61 -0.51 16.47
N LYS A 92 -3.30 -0.96 17.70
CA LYS A 92 -2.91 -2.35 17.98
C LYS A 92 -3.93 -3.39 17.50
N LYS A 93 -5.21 -3.02 17.43
CA LYS A 93 -6.27 -3.89 16.88
C LYS A 93 -5.97 -4.33 15.45
N THR A 94 -5.42 -3.46 14.61
CA THR A 94 -5.04 -3.80 13.23
C THR A 94 -3.93 -4.84 13.21
N LEU A 95 -2.89 -4.67 14.05
CA LEU A 95 -1.82 -5.65 14.18
C LEU A 95 -2.37 -7.01 14.64
N THR A 96 -3.22 -7.02 15.66
CA THR A 96 -3.83 -8.27 16.16
C THR A 96 -4.71 -8.93 15.11
N ALA A 97 -5.43 -8.16 14.29
CA ALA A 97 -6.21 -8.71 13.18
C ALA A 97 -5.30 -9.33 12.12
N LEU A 98 -4.20 -8.67 11.76
CA LEU A 98 -3.23 -9.17 10.80
C LEU A 98 -2.58 -10.47 11.30
N GLN A 99 -2.15 -10.51 12.56
CA GLN A 99 -1.60 -11.72 13.20
C GLN A 99 -2.58 -12.90 13.14
N LYS A 100 -3.87 -12.66 13.39
CA LYS A 100 -4.92 -13.68 13.27
C LYS A 100 -5.08 -14.15 11.83
N LYS A 101 -5.11 -13.24 10.86
CA LYS A 101 -5.18 -13.58 9.42
C LYS A 101 -3.99 -14.46 9.02
N SER A 102 -2.78 -14.07 9.39
CA SER A 102 -1.55 -14.84 9.10
C SER A 102 -1.61 -16.25 9.68
N ALA A 103 -2.05 -16.38 10.94
CA ALA A 103 -2.20 -17.69 11.58
C ALA A 103 -3.25 -18.58 10.87
N ILE A 104 -4.38 -18.00 10.44
CA ILE A 104 -5.42 -18.73 9.70
C ILE A 104 -4.90 -19.20 8.32
N ALA A 105 -4.10 -18.37 7.65
CA ALA A 105 -3.43 -18.71 6.40
C ALA A 105 -2.24 -19.69 6.57
N GLY A 106 -1.88 -20.05 7.81
CA GLY A 106 -0.77 -20.96 8.09
C GLY A 106 0.62 -20.32 8.03
N PHE A 107 0.70 -18.99 7.99
CA PHE A 107 1.98 -18.27 8.01
C PHE A 107 2.46 -17.99 9.45
N THR A 108 3.77 -18.12 9.66
CA THR A 108 4.47 -17.63 10.84
C THR A 108 5.44 -16.53 10.41
N PRO A 109 4.99 -15.27 10.31
CA PRO A 109 5.80 -14.22 9.71
C PRO A 109 7.00 -13.85 10.57
N LYS A 110 8.15 -13.64 9.90
CA LYS A 110 9.36 -13.07 10.50
C LYS A 110 9.08 -11.65 11.00
N LEU A 111 8.39 -10.86 10.19
CA LEU A 111 7.99 -9.49 10.47
C LEU A 111 6.54 -9.26 10.05
N TYR A 112 5.88 -8.35 10.78
CA TYR A 112 4.64 -7.71 10.36
C TYR A 112 4.94 -6.30 9.87
N ALA A 113 4.29 -5.86 8.79
CA ALA A 113 4.41 -4.50 8.27
C ALA A 113 3.05 -3.79 8.26
N LEU A 114 2.96 -2.59 8.80
CA LEU A 114 1.75 -1.78 8.75
C LEU A 114 2.02 -0.50 7.98
N PHE A 115 1.14 -0.18 7.02
CA PHE A 115 1.24 1.02 6.19
C PHE A 115 0.05 1.93 6.45
N SER A 116 0.30 3.17 6.86
CA SER A 116 -0.74 4.11 7.28
C SER A 116 -0.72 5.42 6.51
N LYS A 117 -1.89 5.84 6.00
CA LYS A 117 -2.10 7.22 5.51
C LYS A 117 -2.00 8.26 6.63
N SER A 118 -2.46 7.92 7.84
CA SER A 118 -2.67 8.89 8.93
C SER A 118 -1.91 8.55 10.20
N SER A 119 -0.76 7.88 10.06
CA SER A 119 0.15 7.48 11.14
C SER A 119 -0.44 6.45 12.13
N PHE A 120 0.20 6.28 13.28
CA PHE A 120 -0.04 5.20 14.24
C PHE A 120 -0.45 5.74 15.62
N SER A 121 -1.12 4.89 16.41
CA SER A 121 -1.41 5.21 17.80
C SER A 121 -0.12 5.27 18.63
N ASN A 122 -0.11 6.09 19.68
CA ASN A 122 1.02 6.17 20.60
C ASN A 122 1.35 4.81 21.25
N GLU A 123 0.34 3.95 21.43
CA GLU A 123 0.53 2.58 21.92
C GLU A 123 1.39 1.74 20.95
N LEU A 124 1.11 1.80 19.64
CA LEU A 124 1.91 1.10 18.64
C LEU A 124 3.32 1.68 18.54
N LEU A 125 3.45 3.02 18.51
CA LEU A 125 4.75 3.70 18.43
C LEU A 125 5.65 3.40 19.64
N LYS A 126 5.05 3.24 20.82
CA LYS A 126 5.78 2.87 22.05
C LYS A 126 5.95 1.37 22.22
N SER A 127 5.34 0.56 21.35
CA SER A 127 5.49 -0.90 21.43
C SER A 127 6.93 -1.28 21.11
N GLN A 128 7.56 -2.07 21.97
CA GLN A 128 8.90 -2.62 21.74
C GLN A 128 8.82 -3.92 20.92
N ALA A 129 7.81 -4.05 20.06
CA ALA A 129 7.61 -5.23 19.25
C ALA A 129 8.76 -5.35 18.23
N LYS A 130 9.68 -6.29 18.46
CA LYS A 130 10.86 -6.49 17.61
C LYS A 130 10.53 -6.97 16.20
N ASN A 131 9.32 -7.48 15.99
CA ASN A 131 8.86 -8.04 14.72
C ASN A 131 7.82 -7.15 14.01
N LEU A 132 7.88 -5.84 14.21
CA LEU A 132 6.92 -4.89 13.65
C LEU A 132 7.63 -3.75 12.90
N LEU A 133 7.24 -3.56 11.64
CA LEU A 133 7.60 -2.42 10.81
C LEU A 133 6.38 -1.51 10.68
N LEU A 134 6.61 -0.21 10.82
CA LEU A 134 5.60 0.83 10.71
C LEU A 134 6.04 1.80 9.62
N PHE A 135 5.18 2.00 8.62
CA PHE A 135 5.41 2.92 7.52
C PHE A 135 4.27 3.93 7.43
N ASP A 136 4.58 5.22 7.40
CA ASP A 136 3.62 6.27 7.11
C ASP A 136 4.02 7.10 5.88
N LEU A 137 3.25 8.14 5.58
CA LEU A 137 3.44 8.95 4.37
C LEU A 137 4.83 9.62 4.29
N GLU A 138 5.51 9.86 5.42
CA GLU A 138 6.87 10.40 5.36
C GLU A 138 7.85 9.36 4.79
N ASP A 139 7.69 8.08 5.13
CA ASP A 139 8.50 7.00 4.55
C ASP A 139 8.32 6.90 3.03
N PHE A 140 7.07 7.04 2.55
CA PHE A 140 6.78 7.08 1.11
C PHE A 140 7.41 8.29 0.43
N LYS A 141 7.34 9.46 1.07
CA LYS A 141 7.92 10.69 0.55
C LYS A 141 9.43 10.56 0.43
N GLU A 142 10.12 10.16 1.50
CA GLU A 142 11.56 9.90 1.47
C GLU A 142 11.96 8.90 0.39
N TRP A 143 11.21 7.80 0.26
CA TRP A 143 11.45 6.80 -0.76
C TRP A 143 11.28 7.35 -2.18
N SER A 144 10.24 8.14 -2.41
CA SER A 144 9.97 8.77 -3.71
C SER A 144 11.08 9.74 -4.12
N GLU A 145 11.61 10.52 -3.17
CA GLU A 145 12.71 11.46 -3.38
C GLU A 145 14.02 10.72 -3.70
N LYS A 146 14.33 9.65 -2.95
CA LYS A 146 15.48 8.77 -3.21
C LYS A 146 15.40 8.13 -4.60
N LYS A 147 14.23 7.61 -4.99
CA LYS A 147 14.00 7.06 -6.34
C LYS A 147 14.19 8.12 -7.42
N ALA A 148 13.67 9.34 -7.21
CA ALA A 148 13.84 10.45 -8.14
C ALA A 148 15.31 10.86 -8.31
N TYR A 149 16.07 10.89 -7.21
CA TYR A 149 17.51 11.16 -7.22
C TYR A 149 18.29 10.10 -8.00
N LYS A 150 18.11 8.81 -7.68
CA LYS A 150 18.75 7.68 -8.41
C LYS A 150 18.44 7.72 -9.91
N LYS A 151 17.22 8.13 -10.30
CA LYS A 151 16.82 8.25 -11.72
C LYS A 151 17.53 9.40 -12.44
N ARG A 152 17.88 10.49 -11.73
CA ARG A 152 18.63 11.63 -12.29
C ARG A 152 20.10 11.28 -12.52
N GLU A 153 20.75 10.59 -11.58
CA GLU A 153 22.14 10.14 -11.73
C GLU A 153 22.31 9.12 -12.87
N LYS A 154 21.28 8.31 -13.16
CA LYS A 154 21.28 7.33 -14.24
C LYS A 154 21.02 7.90 -15.64
N LYS A 155 20.74 9.21 -15.79
CA LYS A 155 20.76 9.86 -17.10
C LYS A 155 22.18 10.37 -17.37
N PRO A 156 23.02 9.68 -18.17
CA PRO A 156 24.25 10.30 -18.63
C PRO A 156 23.90 11.56 -19.41
N TYR A 157 24.73 12.59 -19.29
CA TYR A 157 24.75 13.69 -20.24
C TYR A 157 24.99 13.08 -21.63
N SER A 158 23.93 12.95 -22.44
CA SER A 158 24.06 12.76 -23.87
C SER A 158 24.24 14.15 -24.49
N PHE A 159 25.49 14.54 -24.71
CA PHE A 159 25.83 15.53 -25.71
C PHE A 159 26.25 14.84 -27.00
N GLU A 160 26.01 15.57 -28.09
CA GLU A 160 26.35 15.32 -29.50
C GLU A 160 25.31 14.46 -30.25
N PHE A 161 24.66 14.98 -31.29
CA PHE A 161 25.15 15.88 -32.35
C PHE A 161 24.30 17.16 -32.53
#